data_AF-A0A6P1AEA8-F1
#
_entry.id   AF-A0A6P1AEA8-F1
#
_cell.length_a   1.000
_cell.length_b   1.000
_cell.length_c   1.000
_cell.angle_alpha   90.00
_cell.angle_beta   90.00
_cell.angle_gamma   90.00
#
_symmetry.space_group_name_H-M   'P 1'
#
loop_
_entity.id
_entity.type
_entity.pdbx_description
1 polymer ?
#
loop_
_entity_poly.entity_id
_entity_poly.type
_entity_poly.pdbx_seq_one_letter_code
_entity_poly.pdbx_strand_id
1 'polypeptide(L)'
;MKRLFLGTLSVLMLSAAGIPAAQAEVNQDSSIQSYGYSEQEYRTTPFDLMGNAYNGAYEEMGISSGTNLLRDYQAGMVTAEDIVTAGIRDGDIPAQALQDPEYVGKVKRQLDVLSRDV
;
A
#
# COMPACT_ATOMS: atom_id res chain seq x y z
N MET A 1 -7.91 22.36 -59.20
CA MET A 1 -9.38 22.21 -59.18
C MET A 1 -9.71 21.08 -58.21
N LYS A 2 -10.38 21.37 -57.07
CA LYS A 2 -11.75 20.89 -56.75
C LYS A 2 -11.86 19.35 -56.95
N ARG A 3 -12.23 18.51 -55.98
CA ARG A 3 -13.33 18.57 -54.98
C ARG A 3 -13.07 17.50 -53.89
N LEU A 4 -13.12 17.86 -52.61
CA LEU A 4 -14.10 17.43 -51.60
C LEU A 4 -14.79 16.08 -51.85
N PHE A 5 -14.49 15.10 -50.99
CA PHE A 5 -15.44 14.06 -50.62
C PHE A 5 -15.60 14.03 -49.11
N LEU A 6 -16.76 14.58 -48.73
CA LEU A 6 -17.42 14.51 -47.44
C LEU A 6 -17.95 13.08 -47.30
N GLY A 7 -17.41 12.29 -46.37
CA GLY A 7 -17.86 10.93 -46.06
C GLY A 7 -18.38 10.89 -44.63
N THR A 8 -19.67 10.61 -44.48
CA THR A 8 -20.46 10.72 -43.27
C THR A 8 -20.03 9.73 -42.17
N LEU A 9 -19.82 10.25 -40.97
CA LEU A 9 -19.54 9.51 -39.74
C LEU A 9 -20.80 8.73 -39.30
N SER A 10 -20.85 7.43 -39.57
CA SER A 10 -21.92 6.55 -39.07
C SER A 10 -21.71 6.27 -37.59
N VAL A 11 -22.49 6.92 -36.72
CA VAL A 11 -22.61 6.56 -35.31
C VAL A 11 -23.65 5.44 -35.20
N LEU A 12 -23.18 4.21 -35.02
CA LEU A 12 -24.01 3.10 -34.55
C LEU A 12 -24.18 3.23 -33.03
N MET A 13 -25.30 3.80 -32.59
CA MET A 13 -25.73 3.72 -31.19
C MET A 13 -26.24 2.30 -30.93
N LEU A 14 -25.35 1.42 -30.46
CA LEU A 14 -25.71 0.07 -30.05
C LEU A 14 -26.32 0.15 -28.64
N SER A 15 -27.64 0.01 -28.55
CA SER A 15 -28.37 -0.10 -27.28
C SER A 15 -27.95 -1.36 -26.53
N ALA A 16 -27.27 -1.19 -25.40
CA ALA A 16 -27.04 -2.27 -24.45
C ALA A 16 -28.17 -2.28 -23.40
N ALA A 17 -29.13 -3.18 -23.56
CA ALA A 17 -30.01 -3.60 -22.47
C ALA A 17 -29.31 -4.74 -21.71
N GLY A 18 -28.78 -4.43 -20.52
CA GLY A 18 -28.09 -5.38 -19.64
C GLY A 18 -28.76 -5.49 -18.28
N ILE A 19 -29.45 -6.61 -18.09
CA ILE A 19 -29.87 -7.37 -16.89
C ILE A 19 -29.44 -6.78 -15.51
N PRO A 20 -30.30 -6.78 -14.48
CA PRO A 20 -29.89 -6.42 -13.12
C PRO A 20 -28.73 -7.31 -12.65
N ALA A 21 -27.59 -6.68 -12.35
CA ALA A 21 -26.53 -7.34 -11.61
C ALA A 21 -27.09 -7.71 -10.23
N ALA A 22 -27.17 -9.01 -9.96
CA ALA A 22 -27.32 -9.51 -8.62
C ALA A 22 -26.16 -8.94 -7.80
N GLN A 23 -26.45 -8.03 -6.88
CA GLN A 23 -25.47 -7.57 -5.91
C GLN A 23 -25.22 -8.72 -4.95
N ALA A 24 -24.24 -9.56 -5.29
CA ALA A 24 -23.51 -10.29 -4.27
C ALA A 24 -22.70 -9.24 -3.51
N GLU A 25 -23.32 -8.71 -2.47
CA GLU A 25 -22.63 -7.94 -1.44
C GLU A 25 -21.64 -8.89 -0.78
N VAL A 26 -20.44 -8.98 -1.35
CA VAL A 26 -19.29 -9.47 -0.61
C VAL A 26 -19.16 -8.49 0.54
N ASN A 27 -19.52 -8.97 1.73
CA ASN A 27 -19.15 -8.35 2.98
C ASN A 27 -17.62 -8.28 2.99
N GLN A 28 -17.07 -7.23 2.38
CA GLN A 28 -15.78 -6.75 2.76
C GLN A 28 -15.99 -6.20 4.14
N ASP A 29 -15.61 -7.02 5.12
CA ASP A 29 -15.24 -6.59 6.45
C ASP A 29 -14.06 -5.60 6.30
N SER A 30 -14.40 -4.41 5.80
CA SER A 30 -13.58 -3.22 5.90
C SER A 30 -13.91 -2.61 7.24
N SER A 31 -13.67 -3.36 8.32
CA SER A 31 -13.40 -2.75 9.62
C SER A 31 -12.05 -2.05 9.51
N ILE A 32 -12.04 -0.90 8.80
CA ILE A 32 -11.06 0.15 9.06
C ILE A 32 -11.37 0.60 10.48
N GLN A 33 -10.75 -0.09 11.43
CA GLN A 33 -10.75 0.29 12.82
C GLN A 33 -10.07 1.64 12.90
N SER A 34 -10.91 2.67 12.98
CA SER A 34 -10.52 4.02 13.36
C SER A 34 -10.04 3.96 14.80
N TYR A 35 -8.74 3.72 14.97
CA TYR A 35 -8.05 3.87 16.23
C TYR A 35 -7.87 5.37 16.44
N GLY A 36 -8.78 5.98 17.21
CA GLY A 36 -8.65 7.36 17.65
C GLY A 36 -7.45 7.51 18.58
N TYR A 37 -6.39 8.14 18.10
CA TYR A 37 -5.22 8.54 18.88
C TYR A 37 -4.72 9.89 18.37
N SER A 38 -4.08 10.64 19.28
CA SER A 38 -3.50 11.96 19.00
C SER A 38 -2.52 11.85 17.85
N GLU A 39 -2.90 12.37 16.70
CA GLU A 39 -2.16 12.28 15.45
C GLU A 39 -0.88 13.11 15.56
N GLN A 40 0.21 12.49 16.02
CA GLN A 40 1.53 12.97 15.64
C GLN A 40 1.61 12.75 14.13
N GLU A 41 1.41 13.82 13.38
CA GLU A 41 1.30 13.78 11.92
C GLU A 41 2.70 13.53 11.33
N TYR A 42 3.09 12.26 11.23
CA TYR A 42 4.30 11.88 10.52
C TYR A 42 4.10 12.11 9.03
N ARG A 43 5.03 12.82 8.38
CA ARG A 43 5.01 13.01 6.92
C ARG A 43 5.01 11.69 6.16
N THR A 44 5.70 10.69 6.70
CA THR A 44 5.77 9.32 6.17
C THR A 44 4.94 8.43 7.07
N THR A 45 3.79 7.97 6.58
CA THR A 45 2.91 7.10 7.35
C THR A 45 3.51 5.69 7.48
N PRO A 46 3.04 4.85 8.42
CA PRO A 46 3.45 3.45 8.49
C PRO A 46 3.24 2.68 7.18
N PHE A 47 2.19 3.05 6.42
CA PHE A 47 1.90 2.45 5.13
C PHE A 47 2.94 2.84 4.08
N ASP A 48 3.30 4.12 4.02
CA ASP A 48 4.33 4.62 3.09
C ASP A 48 5.70 4.04 3.42
N LEU A 49 6.04 3.95 4.71
CA LEU A 49 7.29 3.37 5.18
C LEU A 49 7.43 1.89 4.75
N MET A 50 6.37 1.10 4.94
CA MET A 50 6.36 -0.29 4.47
C MET A 50 6.45 -0.35 2.94
N GLY A 51 5.76 0.54 2.23
CA GLY A 51 5.87 0.67 0.77
C GLY A 51 7.30 0.96 0.31
N ASN A 52 8.00 1.87 0.99
CA ASN A 52 9.41 2.18 0.73
C ASN A 52 10.30 0.95 0.95
N ALA A 53 10.13 0.25 2.08
CA ALA A 53 10.85 -0.99 2.38
C ALA A 53 10.61 -2.06 1.31
N TYR A 54 9.34 -2.29 0.95
CA TYR A 54 8.95 -3.26 -0.06
C TYR A 54 9.51 -2.92 -1.44
N ASN A 55 9.62 -1.63 -1.79
CA ASN A 55 10.21 -1.15 -3.03
C ASN A 55 11.75 -1.08 -3.01
N GLY A 56 12.39 -1.46 -1.89
CA GLY A 56 13.84 -1.58 -1.78
C GLY A 56 14.58 -0.32 -1.34
N ALA A 57 13.89 0.68 -0.78
CA ALA A 57 14.53 1.88 -0.24
C ALA A 57 15.58 1.55 0.85
N TYR A 58 15.46 0.40 1.51
CA TYR A 58 16.27 0.04 2.68
C TYR A 58 17.23 -1.14 2.44
N GLU A 59 17.45 -1.55 1.18
CA GLU A 59 18.33 -2.67 0.84
C GLU A 59 19.80 -2.42 1.26
N GLU A 60 20.30 -1.20 1.07
CA GLU A 60 21.66 -0.82 1.52
C GLU A 60 21.84 -0.91 3.04
N MET A 61 20.73 -0.95 3.79
CA MET A 61 20.70 -1.11 5.23
C MET A 61 20.45 -2.56 5.68
N GLY A 62 20.41 -3.50 4.74
CA GLY A 62 20.26 -4.94 5.00
C GLY A 62 18.80 -5.41 5.08
N ILE A 63 17.84 -4.57 4.71
CA ILE A 63 16.42 -4.95 4.64
C ILE A 63 16.13 -5.43 3.22
N SER A 64 15.89 -6.74 3.04
CA SER A 64 15.44 -7.28 1.76
C SER A 64 14.18 -6.57 1.25
N SER A 65 13.97 -6.52 -0.05
CA SER A 65 12.77 -5.95 -0.67
C SER A 65 11.75 -7.01 -1.12
N GLY A 66 10.58 -6.56 -1.55
CA GLY A 66 9.56 -7.40 -2.19
C GLY A 66 9.10 -8.59 -1.34
N THR A 67 8.95 -9.75 -1.98
CA THR A 67 8.56 -10.99 -1.29
C THR A 67 9.65 -11.54 -0.37
N ASN A 68 10.93 -11.18 -0.57
CA ASN A 68 11.99 -11.59 0.35
C ASN A 68 11.87 -10.85 1.68
N LEU A 69 11.51 -9.56 1.68
CA LEU A 69 11.17 -8.82 2.91
C LEU A 69 10.14 -9.59 3.76
N LEU A 70 9.07 -10.04 3.12
CA LEU A 70 7.96 -10.70 3.80
C LEU A 70 8.35 -12.07 4.34
N ARG A 71 9.21 -12.81 3.62
CA ARG A 71 9.79 -14.08 4.11
C ARG A 71 10.74 -13.87 5.27
N ASP A 72 11.58 -12.85 5.19
CA ASP A 72 12.52 -12.49 6.25
C ASP A 72 11.76 -12.07 7.52
N TYR A 73 10.63 -11.37 7.37
CA TYR A 73 9.72 -11.07 8.46
C TYR A 73 9.08 -12.32 9.07
N GLN A 74 8.52 -13.24 8.27
CA GLN A 74 7.97 -14.51 8.78
C GLN A 74 9.03 -15.35 9.53
N ALA A 75 10.26 -15.33 9.04
CA ALA A 75 11.39 -16.03 9.63
C ALA A 75 11.94 -15.32 10.90
N GLY A 76 11.44 -14.12 11.22
CA GLY A 76 11.93 -13.31 12.33
C GLY A 76 13.33 -12.72 12.10
N MET A 77 13.81 -12.69 10.86
CA MET A 77 15.09 -12.10 10.48
C MET A 77 15.01 -10.57 10.33
N VAL A 78 13.81 -10.06 10.05
CA VAL A 78 13.49 -8.62 10.02
C VAL A 78 12.28 -8.37 10.91
N THR A 79 12.31 -7.30 11.69
CA THR A 79 11.21 -6.86 12.56
C THR A 79 10.61 -5.54 12.09
N ALA A 80 9.47 -5.15 12.66
CA ALA A 80 8.89 -3.84 12.39
C ALA A 80 9.84 -2.71 12.86
N GLU A 81 10.50 -2.92 14.00
CA GLU A 81 11.50 -2.04 14.58
C GLU A 81 12.72 -1.87 13.66
N ASP A 82 13.14 -2.91 12.94
CA ASP A 82 14.23 -2.81 11.96
C ASP A 82 13.85 -1.93 10.77
N ILE A 83 12.61 -2.05 10.27
CA ILE A 83 12.09 -1.19 9.20
C ILE A 83 11.96 0.26 9.66
N VAL A 84 11.45 0.50 10.88
CA VAL A 84 11.38 1.85 11.47
C VAL A 84 12.79 2.43 11.66
N THR A 85 13.74 1.61 12.09
CA THR A 85 15.14 2.02 12.23
C THR A 85 15.76 2.38 10.87
N ALA A 86 15.46 1.62 9.82
CA ALA A 86 15.91 1.93 8.47
C ALA A 86 15.32 3.25 7.96
N GLY A 87 14.01 3.49 8.14
CA GLY A 87 13.37 4.77 7.80
C GLY A 87 13.95 5.97 8.55
N ILE A 88 14.35 5.79 9.82
CA ILE A 88 15.03 6.84 10.58
C ILE A 88 16.42 7.14 9.99
N ARG A 89 17.17 6.10 9.64
CA ARG A 89 18.52 6.22 9.05
C ARG A 89 18.49 6.86 7.66
N ASP A 90 17.44 6.61 6.89
CA ASP A 90 17.22 7.20 5.57
C ASP A 90 16.70 8.66 5.65
N GLY A 91 16.19 9.07 6.81
CA GLY A 91 15.61 10.41 7.03
C GLY A 91 14.14 10.53 6.60
N ASP A 92 13.49 9.41 6.28
CA ASP A 92 12.06 9.34 5.96
C ASP A 92 11.18 9.68 7.15
N ILE A 93 11.61 9.31 8.36
CA ILE A 93 10.89 9.52 9.62
C ILE A 93 11.82 10.01 10.73
N PRO A 94 11.29 10.78 11.70
CA PRO A 94 12.06 11.26 12.83
C PRO A 94 12.30 10.14 13.85
N ALA A 95 13.41 10.22 14.60
CA ALA A 95 13.83 9.18 15.55
C ALA A 95 12.79 8.86 16.65
N GLN A 96 11.87 9.78 16.92
CA GLN A 96 10.76 9.64 17.85
C GLN A 96 9.78 8.54 17.43
N ALA A 97 9.70 8.20 16.13
CA ALA A 97 8.82 7.14 15.62
C ALA A 97 9.12 5.76 16.24
N LEU A 98 10.37 5.49 16.62
CA LEU A 98 10.74 4.24 17.29
C LEU A 98 10.20 4.14 18.73
N GLN A 99 9.89 5.29 19.35
CA GLN A 99 9.32 5.38 20.69
C GLN A 99 7.78 5.46 20.66
N ASP A 100 7.19 5.49 19.48
CA ASP A 100 5.75 5.55 19.26
C ASP A 100 5.22 4.12 19.05
N PRO A 101 4.63 3.49 20.09
CA PRO A 101 4.14 2.13 19.99
C PRO A 101 2.98 1.99 18.99
N GLU A 102 2.25 3.07 18.72
CA GLU A 102 1.19 3.05 17.72
C GLU A 102 1.78 3.01 16.31
N TYR A 103 2.80 3.82 16.03
CA TYR A 103 3.49 3.83 14.74
C TYR A 103 4.13 2.47 14.45
N VAL A 104 4.96 1.96 15.37
CA VAL A 104 5.61 0.65 15.24
C VAL A 104 4.57 -0.47 15.13
N GLY A 105 3.50 -0.39 15.94
CA GLY A 105 2.41 -1.36 15.91
C GLY A 105 1.64 -1.37 14.59
N LYS A 106 1.48 -0.22 13.91
CA LYS A 106 0.87 -0.15 12.57
C LYS A 106 1.77 -0.79 11.51
N VAL A 107 3.08 -0.52 11.54
CA VAL A 107 4.05 -1.18 10.65
C VAL A 107 3.98 -2.70 10.82
N LYS A 108 3.99 -3.16 12.09
CA LYS A 108 3.89 -4.59 12.41
C LYS A 108 2.60 -5.23 11.86
N ARG A 109 1.44 -4.62 12.11
CA ARG A 109 0.15 -5.15 11.61
C ARG A 109 0.12 -5.24 10.10
N GLN A 110 0.73 -4.27 9.41
CA GLN A 110 0.80 -4.29 7.95
C GLN A 110 1.70 -5.42 7.43
N LEU A 111 2.85 -5.66 8.08
CA LEU A 111 3.69 -6.82 7.79
C LEU A 111 2.94 -8.13 8.05
N ASP A 112 2.24 -8.26 9.19
CA ASP A 112 1.44 -9.45 9.53
C ASP A 112 0.39 -9.76 8.45
N VAL A 113 -0.27 -8.73 7.91
CA VAL A 113 -1.27 -8.89 6.84
C VAL A 113 -0.62 -9.32 5.53
N LEU A 114 0.46 -8.66 5.12
CA LEU A 114 1.11 -8.92 3.83
C LEU A 114 1.88 -10.24 3.81
N SER A 115 2.44 -10.63 4.94
CA SER A 115 3.20 -11.86 5.06
C SER A 115 2.31 -13.09 5.23
N ARG A 116 0.99 -12.99 5.22
CA ARG A 116 0.12 -14.16 5.44
C ARG A 116 0.15 -15.17 4.29
N ASP A 117 0.41 -14.69 3.07
CA ASP A 117 0.24 -15.46 1.82
C ASP A 117 1.54 -15.64 1.02
N VAL A 118 2.70 -15.49 1.67
CA VAL A 118 4.05 -15.55 1.06
C VAL A 118 4.77 -16.84 1.43
#